data_AF-A0A2E3HTT4-F1
#
_entry.id   AF-A0A2E3HTT4-F1
#
_cell.length_a   1.000
_cell.length_b   1.000
_cell.length_c   1.000
_cell.angle_alpha   90.00
_cell.angle_beta   90.00
_cell.angle_gamma   90.00
#
_symmetry.space_group_name_H-M   'P 1'
#
loop_
_entity.id
_entity.type
_entity.pdbx_description
1 polymer ?
#
loop_
_entity_poly.entity_id
_entity_poly.type
_entity_poly.pdbx_seq_one_letter_code
_entity_poly.pdbx_strand_id
1 'polypeptide(L)'
;METLDDSNNPLKKHIHEFKTQGFTVFPKTFDETWMQRARAIFEETVNRIPYEGETPPTNLINLIEHAPSHTLQAITVPKILDFAEAIIGPYVQLESITYRRIPSITKTKAAKQSRGGYH
;
A
#
# COMPACT_ATOMS: atom_id res chain seq x y z
N MET A 1 33.10 -5.93 21.45
CA MET A 1 32.71 -4.84 20.55
C MET A 1 32.57 -5.48 19.18
N GLU A 2 31.41 -6.09 18.92
CA GLU A 2 31.13 -6.77 17.65
C GLU A 2 30.69 -5.73 16.63
N THR A 3 31.47 -5.56 15.58
CA THR A 3 31.06 -4.84 14.37
C THR A 3 30.06 -5.73 13.64
N LEU A 4 28.77 -5.57 13.96
CA LEU A 4 27.70 -6.13 13.15
C LEU A 4 27.77 -5.47 11.77
N ASP A 5 28.03 -6.28 10.76
CA ASP A 5 28.03 -5.89 9.35
C ASP A 5 26.68 -5.26 8.99
N ASP A 6 26.70 -3.94 8.89
CA ASP A 6 25.54 -3.06 8.73
C ASP A 6 24.92 -3.12 7.33
N SER A 7 25.58 -3.84 6.40
CA SER A 7 25.23 -3.94 4.99
C SER A 7 23.99 -4.81 4.71
N ASN A 8 23.59 -5.66 5.66
CA ASN A 8 22.44 -6.56 5.52
C ASN A 8 21.17 -6.08 6.21
N ASN A 9 21.13 -4.84 6.73
CA ASN A 9 19.93 -4.31 7.37
C ASN A 9 18.88 -3.89 6.30
N PRO A 10 17.75 -4.60 6.15
CA PRO A 10 16.75 -4.27 5.13
C PRO A 10 16.15 -2.88 5.31
N LEU A 11 16.01 -2.41 6.56
CA LEU A 11 15.52 -1.07 6.86
C LEU A 11 16.47 0.02 6.33
N LYS A 12 17.79 -0.15 6.52
CA LYS A 12 18.79 0.81 5.99
C LYS A 12 18.76 0.89 4.48
N LYS A 13 18.57 -0.25 3.81
CA LYS A 13 18.38 -0.30 2.36
C LYS A 13 17.15 0.49 1.92
N HIS A 14 15.99 0.25 2.55
CA HIS A 14 14.75 0.95 2.23
C HIS A 14 14.85 2.47 2.49
N ILE A 15 15.52 2.89 3.57
CA ILE A 15 15.80 4.31 3.85
C ILE A 15 16.71 4.92 2.77
N HIS A 16 17.76 4.21 2.36
CA HIS A 16 18.67 4.70 1.32
C HIS A 16 17.97 4.84 -0.04
N GLU A 17 17.18 3.84 -0.44
CA GLU A 17 16.37 3.90 -1.66
C GLU A 17 15.39 5.08 -1.61
N PHE A 18 14.67 5.26 -0.50
CA PHE A 18 13.76 6.38 -0.33
C PHE A 18 14.47 7.74 -0.44
N LYS A 19 15.63 7.90 0.21
CA LYS A 19 16.41 9.16 0.15
C LYS A 19 16.96 9.46 -1.25
N THR A 20 17.22 8.44 -2.06
CA THR A 20 17.82 8.60 -3.39
C THR A 20 16.78 8.69 -4.50
N GLN A 21 15.66 7.98 -4.38
CA GLN A 21 14.64 7.82 -5.45
C GLN A 21 13.30 8.48 -5.11
N GLY A 22 13.08 8.87 -3.86
CA GLY A 22 11.80 9.37 -3.36
C GLY A 22 10.77 8.27 -3.04
N PHE A 23 11.11 7.00 -3.25
CA PHE A 23 10.26 5.85 -2.91
C PHE A 23 11.11 4.61 -2.60
N THR A 24 10.50 3.61 -1.99
CA THR A 24 11.05 2.26 -1.84
C THR A 24 9.92 1.23 -1.95
N VAL A 25 10.26 -0.02 -2.25
CA VAL A 25 9.28 -1.10 -2.47
C VAL A 25 9.53 -2.23 -1.48
N PHE A 26 8.47 -2.66 -0.78
CA PHE A 26 8.49 -3.83 0.07
C PHE A 26 7.89 -5.03 -0.69
N PRO A 27 8.71 -5.83 -1.40
CA PRO A 27 8.19 -6.91 -2.23
C PRO A 27 7.51 -7.97 -1.38
N LYS A 28 6.46 -8.59 -1.94
CA LYS A 28 5.73 -9.73 -1.35
C LYS A 28 5.33 -9.48 0.11
N THR A 29 4.90 -8.26 0.43
CA THR A 29 4.43 -7.92 1.78
C THR A 29 3.17 -8.68 2.15
N PHE A 30 2.31 -8.92 1.16
CA PHE A 30 1.14 -9.78 1.29
C PHE A 30 1.28 -10.94 0.30
N ASP A 31 0.82 -12.12 0.73
CA ASP A 31 0.80 -13.32 -0.11
C ASP A 31 -0.41 -13.32 -1.05
N GLU A 32 -0.49 -14.33 -1.91
CA GLU A 32 -1.58 -14.45 -2.87
C GLU A 32 -2.94 -14.59 -2.18
N THR A 33 -3.03 -15.38 -1.12
CA THR A 33 -4.26 -15.59 -0.34
C THR A 33 -4.81 -14.27 0.18
N TRP A 34 -3.94 -13.45 0.79
CA TRP A 34 -4.29 -12.15 1.30
C TRP A 34 -4.76 -11.23 0.17
N MET A 35 -4.03 -11.20 -0.96
CA MET A 35 -4.38 -10.36 -2.12
C MET A 35 -5.72 -10.76 -2.75
N GLN A 36 -6.04 -12.06 -2.82
CA GLN A 36 -7.34 -12.53 -3.30
C GLN A 36 -8.46 -12.12 -2.34
N ARG A 37 -8.22 -12.20 -1.03
CA ARG A 37 -9.21 -11.73 -0.05
C ARG A 37 -9.42 -10.21 -0.13
N ALA A 38 -8.36 -9.42 -0.31
CA ALA A 38 -8.45 -7.98 -0.50
C ALA A 38 -9.31 -7.64 -1.72
N ARG A 39 -9.12 -8.37 -2.83
CA ARG A 39 -9.93 -8.22 -4.04
C ARG A 39 -11.40 -8.56 -3.79
N ALA A 40 -11.68 -9.69 -3.13
CA ALA A 40 -13.05 -10.07 -2.80
C ALA A 40 -13.74 -9.02 -1.94
N ILE A 41 -13.08 -8.54 -0.88
CA ILE A 41 -13.60 -7.48 -0.01
C ILE A 41 -13.91 -6.21 -0.79
N PHE A 42 -13.03 -5.81 -1.72
CA PHE A 42 -13.28 -4.64 -2.57
C PHE A 42 -14.57 -4.82 -3.38
N GLU A 43 -14.73 -5.95 -4.08
CA GLU A 43 -15.92 -6.23 -4.88
C GLU A 43 -17.18 -6.34 -4.02
N GLU A 44 -17.12 -7.04 -2.87
CA GLU A 44 -18.21 -7.13 -1.89
C GLU A 44 -18.66 -5.74 -1.42
N THR A 45 -17.70 -4.86 -1.15
CA THR A 45 -17.96 -3.50 -0.65
C THR A 45 -18.59 -2.61 -1.72
N VAL A 46 -18.01 -2.60 -2.92
CA VAL A 46 -18.52 -1.83 -4.06
C VAL A 46 -19.94 -2.26 -4.44
N ASN A 47 -20.25 -3.56 -4.38
CA ASN A 47 -21.57 -4.06 -4.73
C ASN A 47 -22.64 -3.81 -3.65
N ARG A 48 -22.24 -3.50 -2.42
CA ARG A 48 -23.16 -3.25 -1.29
C ARG A 48 -23.50 -1.77 -1.12
N ILE A 49 -22.59 -0.87 -1.50
CA ILE A 49 -22.74 0.57 -1.28
C ILE A 49 -23.36 1.20 -2.53
N PRO A 50 -24.51 1.90 -2.41
CA PRO A 50 -25.03 2.70 -3.51
C PRO A 50 -23.99 3.73 -3.94
N TYR A 51 -23.72 3.81 -5.24
CA TYR A 51 -22.84 4.82 -5.82
C TYR A 51 -23.57 5.55 -6.95
N GLU A 52 -23.19 6.81 -7.16
CA GLU A 52 -23.71 7.63 -8.25
C GLU A 52 -22.94 7.36 -9.55
N GLY A 53 -23.68 7.20 -10.65
CA GLY A 53 -23.12 6.99 -11.99
C GLY A 53 -23.18 5.56 -12.52
N GLU A 54 -22.77 5.38 -13.76
CA GLU A 54 -22.90 4.11 -14.50
C GLU A 54 -21.77 3.11 -14.18
N THR A 55 -20.68 3.57 -13.57
CA THR A 55 -19.47 2.76 -13.34
C THR A 55 -19.16 2.62 -11.86
N PRO A 56 -18.84 1.41 -11.37
CA PRO A 56 -18.48 1.22 -9.97
C PRO A 56 -17.23 2.02 -9.58
N PRO A 57 -17.16 2.50 -8.32
CA PRO A 57 -15.99 3.21 -7.82
C PRO A 57 -14.71 2.38 -7.97
N THR A 58 -13.63 3.07 -8.35
CA THR A 58 -12.29 2.47 -8.49
C THR A 58 -11.41 2.69 -7.25
N ASN A 59 -11.91 3.45 -6.27
CA ASN A 59 -11.26 3.75 -5.01
C ASN A 59 -12.24 3.58 -3.85
N LEU A 60 -11.76 3.04 -2.74
CA LEU A 60 -12.48 2.99 -1.47
C LEU A 60 -11.61 3.59 -0.37
N ILE A 61 -12.13 4.63 0.30
CA ILE A 61 -11.43 5.34 1.38
C ILE A 61 -11.85 4.89 2.79
N ASN A 62 -12.94 4.12 2.88
CA ASN A 62 -13.56 3.70 4.13
C ASN A 62 -13.57 2.17 4.31
N LEU A 63 -12.64 1.46 3.67
CA LEU A 63 -12.62 -0.01 3.73
C LEU A 63 -12.49 -0.55 5.16
N ILE A 64 -11.88 0.22 6.07
CA ILE A 64 -11.79 -0.12 7.50
C ILE A 64 -13.17 -0.30 8.16
N GLU A 65 -14.18 0.44 7.72
CA GLU A 65 -15.56 0.34 8.23
C GLU A 65 -16.25 -0.95 7.75
N HIS A 66 -15.78 -1.52 6.64
CA HIS A 66 -16.40 -2.66 5.98
C HIS A 66 -15.66 -3.98 6.20
N ALA A 67 -14.34 -3.92 6.39
CA ALA A 67 -13.48 -5.08 6.59
C ALA A 67 -12.32 -4.79 7.57
N PRO A 68 -12.62 -4.40 8.82
CA PRO A 68 -11.61 -3.91 9.76
C PRO A 68 -10.47 -4.91 9.98
N SER A 69 -10.78 -6.18 10.19
CA SER A 69 -9.75 -7.21 10.46
C SER A 69 -8.75 -7.37 9.30
N HIS A 70 -9.19 -7.19 8.06
CA HIS A 70 -8.32 -7.29 6.89
C HIS A 70 -7.57 -5.97 6.63
N THR A 71 -8.27 -4.84 6.76
CA THR A 71 -7.65 -3.52 6.59
C THR A 71 -6.58 -3.23 7.63
N LEU A 72 -6.81 -3.60 8.89
CA LEU A 72 -5.84 -3.41 9.96
C LEU A 72 -4.52 -4.16 9.67
N GLN A 73 -4.58 -5.37 9.12
CA GLN A 73 -3.38 -6.12 8.72
C GLN A 73 -2.54 -5.38 7.67
N ALA A 74 -3.16 -4.57 6.81
CA ALA A 74 -2.45 -3.80 5.80
C ALA A 74 -1.64 -2.64 6.38
N ILE A 75 -2.12 -2.06 7.49
CA ILE A 75 -1.53 -0.87 8.11
C ILE A 75 -0.64 -1.19 9.32
N THR A 76 -0.67 -2.42 9.84
CA THR A 76 0.16 -2.86 10.97
C THR A 76 1.34 -3.73 10.53
N VAL A 77 1.85 -3.55 9.31
CA VAL A 77 3.02 -4.31 8.82
C VAL A 77 4.29 -3.78 9.48
N PRO A 78 4.99 -4.56 10.34
CA PRO A 78 6.08 -4.03 11.17
C PRO A 78 7.18 -3.35 10.36
N LYS A 79 7.68 -4.00 9.30
CA LYS A 79 8.72 -3.42 8.42
C LYS A 79 8.32 -2.10 7.73
N ILE A 80 7.03 -1.86 7.52
CA ILE A 80 6.53 -0.60 6.95
C ILE A 80 6.44 0.46 8.04
N LEU A 81 5.99 0.10 9.25
CA LEU A 81 5.94 0.98 10.40
C LEU A 81 7.35 1.41 10.84
N ASP A 82 8.29 0.48 10.97
CA ASP A 82 9.70 0.76 11.28
C ASP A 82 10.30 1.72 10.26
N PHE A 83 9.97 1.53 8.98
CA PHE A 83 10.41 2.44 7.91
C PHE A 83 9.77 3.82 8.01
N ALA A 84 8.46 3.89 8.27
CA ALA A 84 7.75 5.16 8.43
C ALA A 84 8.31 5.95 9.62
N GLU A 85 8.52 5.31 10.76
CA GLU A 85 9.12 5.93 11.94
C GLU A 85 10.55 6.42 11.65
N ALA A 86 11.34 5.65 10.91
CA ALA A 86 12.71 6.02 10.57
C ALA A 86 12.82 7.26 9.66
N ILE A 87 11.79 7.57 8.87
CA ILE A 87 11.79 8.73 7.95
C ILE A 87 10.99 9.92 8.46
N ILE A 88 9.96 9.70 9.28
CA ILE A 88 9.07 10.76 9.82
C ILE A 88 9.45 11.14 11.26
N GLY A 89 9.95 10.19 12.05
CA GLY A 89 10.12 10.30 13.49
C GLY A 89 9.13 9.43 14.27
N PRO A 90 9.24 9.39 15.62
CA PRO A 90 8.38 8.55 16.45
C PRO A 90 6.92 9.01 16.40
N TYR A 91 6.00 8.09 16.73
CA TYR A 91 4.54 8.31 16.77
C TYR A 91 3.91 8.62 15.41
N VAL A 92 4.23 7.81 14.40
CA VAL A 92 3.58 7.90 13.09
C VAL A 92 2.08 7.65 13.24
N GLN A 93 1.29 8.65 12.87
CA GLN A 93 -0.16 8.53 12.78
C GLN A 93 -0.55 8.30 11.32
N LEU A 94 -1.45 7.34 11.10
CA LEU A 94 -2.07 7.14 9.81
C LEU A 94 -3.22 8.13 9.66
N GLU A 95 -3.12 9.01 8.67
CA GLU A 95 -4.19 9.97 8.35
C GLU A 95 -5.34 9.29 7.60
N SER A 96 -5.02 8.52 6.56
CA SER A 96 -6.02 7.82 5.73
C SER A 96 -5.45 6.57 5.08
N ILE A 97 -6.34 5.65 4.69
CA ILE A 97 -6.02 4.52 3.83
C ILE A 97 -6.97 4.47 2.64
N THR A 98 -6.42 4.43 1.44
CA THR A 98 -7.20 4.29 0.20
C THR A 98 -6.87 2.98 -0.47
N TYR A 99 -7.88 2.16 -0.70
CA TYR A 99 -7.78 0.97 -1.53
C TYR A 99 -8.15 1.35 -2.95
N ARG A 100 -7.19 1.21 -3.86
CA ARG A 100 -7.37 1.51 -5.29
C ARG A 100 -7.38 0.21 -6.08
N ARG A 101 -8.42 0.04 -6.90
CA ARG A 101 -8.44 -0.96 -7.96
C ARG A 101 -7.54 -0.49 -9.09
N ILE A 102 -6.40 -1.17 -9.27
CA ILE A 102 -5.53 -0.94 -10.42
C ILE A 102 -5.88 -1.98 -11.49
N PRO A 103 -6.34 -1.57 -12.69
CA PRO A 103 -6.63 -2.50 -13.75
C PRO A 103 -5.36 -3.25 -14.17
N SER A 104 -5.46 -4.57 -14.35
CA SER A 104 -4.35 -5.35 -14.90
C SER A 104 -4.16 -4.97 -16.38
N ILE A 105 -3.11 -4.21 -16.64
CA ILE A 105 -2.74 -3.74 -17.98
C ILE A 105 -1.32 -4.18 -18.29
N THR A 106 -0.99 -4.31 -19.57
CA THR A 106 0.37 -4.65 -20.01
C THR A 106 1.36 -3.56 -19.60
N LYS A 107 2.61 -3.93 -19.31
CA LYS A 107 3.68 -2.98 -18.94
C LYS A 107 3.81 -1.83 -19.95
N THR A 108 3.71 -2.15 -21.25
CA THR A 108 3.74 -1.17 -22.34
C THR A 108 2.58 -0.16 -22.27
N LYS A 109 1.40 -0.60 -21.83
CA LYS A 109 0.23 0.28 -21.64
C LYS A 109 0.36 1.11 -20.37
N ALA A 110 0.89 0.53 -19.28
CA ALA A 110 1.16 1.24 -18.03
C ALA A 110 2.18 2.37 -18.20
N ALA A 111 3.28 2.13 -18.91
CA ALA A 111 4.33 3.13 -19.17
C ALA A 111 3.83 4.36 -19.96
N LYS A 112 2.73 4.22 -20.71
CA LYS A 112 2.08 5.34 -21.42
C LYS A 112 1.13 6.13 -20.53
N GLN A 113 0.64 5.55 -19.43
CA GLN A 113 -0.34 6.16 -18.52
C GLN A 113 0.30 6.86 -17.31
N SER A 114 1.58 6.62 -17.02
CA SER A 114 2.31 7.19 -15.88
C SER A 114 2.61 8.70 -15.99
N ARG A 115 1.86 9.46 -16.82
CA ARG A 115 1.97 10.92 -16.97
C ARG A 115 0.84 11.71 -16.29
N GLY A 116 -0.06 11.05 -15.57
CA GLY A 116 -1.15 11.72 -14.84
C GLY A 116 -0.81 11.92 -13.37
N GLY A 117 -0.37 13.13 -13.01
CA GLY A 117 -0.38 13.59 -11.62
C GLY A 117 -1.80 13.81 -11.10
N TYR A 118 -1.91 13.93 -9.78
CA TYR A 118 -3.15 14.20 -9.05
C TYR A 118 -3.91 15.41 -9.63
N HIS A 119 -5.19 15.21 -9.96
CA HIS A 119 -6.19 16.26 -10.07
C HIS A 119 -7.14 16.13 -8.89
#